data_AF-A0A512PMS1-F1
#
_entry.id   AF-A0A512PMS1-F1
#
_cell.length_a   1.000
_cell.length_b   1.000
_cell.length_c   1.000
_cell.angle_alpha   90.00
_cell.angle_beta   90.00
_cell.angle_gamma   90.00
#
_symmetry.space_group_name_H-M   'P 1'
#
loop_
_entity.id
_entity.type
_entity.pdbx_description
1 polymer ?
#
loop_
_entity_poly.entity_id
_entity_poly.type
_entity_poly.pdbx_seq_one_letter_code
_entity_poly.pdbx_strand_id
1 'polypeptide(L)' 'MEITQTDFDILDAIQTGRVGSGTLINHFVDYCDNAIGGHPQPLIDAGLIKSDGKTVDGLTDTGLAAWKKYKSEHETDD' A
#
# COMPACT_ATOMS: atom_id res chain seq x y z
N MET A 1 1.34 3.15 -14.04
CA MET A 1 1.54 1.80 -13.49
C MET A 1 0.17 1.25 -13.18
N GLU A 2 -0.12 0.03 -13.63
CA GLU A 2 -1.32 -0.71 -13.20
C GLU A 2 -0.92 -1.47 -11.94
N ILE A 3 -1.67 -1.29 -10.84
CA ILE A 3 -1.39 -1.99 -9.59
C ILE A 3 -2.12 -3.34 -9.61
N THR A 4 -1.48 -4.38 -9.10
CA THR A 4 -2.08 -5.72 -8.98
C THR A 4 -3.00 -5.81 -7.76
N GLN A 5 -3.72 -6.93 -7.59
CA GLN A 5 -4.48 -7.19 -6.36
C GLN A 5 -3.59 -7.15 -5.13
N THR A 6 -2.41 -7.76 -5.19
CA THR A 6 -1.43 -7.75 -4.10
C THR A 6 -0.96 -6.32 -3.78
N ASP A 7 -0.69 -5.52 -4.80
CA ASP A 7 -0.32 -4.11 -4.60
C ASP A 7 -1.48 -3.33 -3.95
N PHE A 8 -2.71 -3.56 -4.41
CA PHE A 8 -3.90 -2.97 -3.83
C PHE A 8 -4.07 -3.35 -2.36
N ASP A 9 -3.90 -4.63 -2.00
CA ASP A 9 -4.02 -5.11 -0.61
C ASP A 9 -2.98 -4.44 0.31
N ILE A 10 -1.78 -4.17 -0.21
CA ILE A 10 -0.73 -3.42 0.52
C ILE A 10 -1.17 -1.97 0.74
N LEU A 11 -1.67 -1.30 -0.30
CA LEU A 11 -2.17 0.08 -0.17
C LEU A 11 -3.41 0.14 0.74
N ASP A 12 -4.27 -0.87 0.68
CA ASP A 12 -5.48 -1.00 1.50
C ASP A 12 -5.15 -1.19 2.97
N ALA A 13 -4.12 -1.98 3.29
CA ALA A 13 -3.67 -2.14 4.67
C ALA A 13 -3.24 -0.81 5.31
N ILE A 14 -2.61 0.08 4.54
CA ILE A 14 -2.29 1.43 4.99
C ILE A 14 -3.56 2.29 5.08
N GLN A 15 -4.38 2.29 4.03
CA GLN A 15 -5.57 3.15 3.93
C GLN A 15 -6.63 2.84 4.99
N THR A 16 -6.79 1.57 5.35
CA THR A 16 -7.74 1.10 6.38
C THR A 16 -7.17 1.14 7.80
N GLY A 17 -5.89 1.51 7.95
CA GLY A 17 -5.23 1.66 9.26
C GLY A 17 -4.70 0.35 9.87
N ARG A 18 -4.63 -0.75 9.11
CA ARG A 18 -3.90 -1.97 9.54
C ARG A 18 -2.41 -1.69 9.68
N VAL A 19 -1.88 -0.83 8.82
CA VAL A 19 -0.52 -0.28 8.91
C VAL A 19 -0.65 1.20 9.25
N GLY A 20 -0.30 1.55 10.49
CA GLY A 20 -0.37 2.91 10.98
C GLY A 20 0.82 3.76 10.52
N SER A 21 0.62 5.09 10.54
CA SER A 21 1.70 6.05 10.37
C SER A 21 2.77 5.87 11.45
N GLY A 22 4.05 5.91 11.08
CA GLY A 22 5.18 5.61 11.96
C GLY A 22 5.54 4.12 12.07
N THR A 23 4.90 3.23 11.28
CA THR A 23 5.29 1.81 11.24
C THR A 23 6.69 1.68 10.66
N LEU A 24 7.59 0.98 11.35
CA LEU A 24 8.95 0.72 10.85
C LEU A 24 8.91 -0.03 9.51
N ILE A 25 9.75 0.35 8.55
CA ILE A 25 9.80 -0.28 7.22
C ILE A 25 10.01 -1.79 7.33
N ASN A 26 10.90 -2.26 8.20
CA ASN A 26 11.13 -3.70 8.36
C ASN A 26 9.86 -4.43 8.81
N HIS A 27 9.12 -3.87 9.78
CA HIS A 27 7.86 -4.47 10.23
C HIS A 27 6.79 -4.43 9.15
N PHE A 28 6.78 -3.37 8.34
CA PHE A 28 5.87 -3.27 7.21
C PHE A 28 6.19 -4.31 6.13
N VAL A 29 7.48 -4.50 5.79
CA VAL A 29 7.94 -5.53 4.86
C VAL A 29 7.58 -6.91 5.38
N ASP A 30 7.89 -7.22 6.65
CA ASP A 30 7.51 -8.50 7.28
C ASP A 30 6.00 -8.73 7.25
N TYR A 31 5.20 -7.69 7.52
CA TYR A 31 3.75 -7.79 7.44
C TYR A 31 3.28 -8.09 6.02
N CYS A 32 3.78 -7.36 5.01
CA CYS A 32 3.42 -7.59 3.62
C CYS A 32 3.82 -9.00 3.14
N ASP A 33 4.99 -9.48 3.53
CA ASP A 33 5.49 -10.82 3.15
C ASP A 33 4.62 -11.93 3.79
N ASN A 34 4.29 -11.80 5.07
CA ASN A 34 3.58 -12.84 5.81
C ASN A 34 2.05 -12.79 5.67
N ALA A 35 1.45 -11.60 5.65
CA ALA A 35 -0.01 -11.44 5.69
C ALA A 35 -0.64 -11.26 4.30
N ILE A 36 0.10 -10.65 3.37
CA ILE A 36 -0.41 -10.32 2.03
C ILE A 36 0.25 -11.21 0.97
N GLY A 37 1.52 -11.60 1.16
CA GLY A 37 2.31 -12.33 0.18
C GLY A 37 2.93 -11.43 -0.89
N GLY A 38 3.28 -10.19 -0.55
CA GLY A 38 3.83 -9.20 -1.48
C GLY A 38 4.94 -8.35 -0.88
N HIS A 39 5.65 -7.60 -1.73
CA HIS A 39 6.75 -6.73 -1.31
C HIS A 39 6.37 -5.25 -1.48
N PRO A 40 6.50 -4.39 -0.46
CA PRO A 40 6.04 -3.00 -0.56
C PRO A 40 7.03 -2.07 -1.29
N GLN A 41 8.29 -2.47 -1.44
CA GLN A 41 9.34 -1.62 -2.03
C GLN A 41 9.00 -1.05 -3.42
N PRO A 42 8.44 -1.81 -4.39
CA PRO A 42 8.06 -1.25 -5.67
C PRO A 42 7.03 -0.11 -5.56
N LEU A 43 6.14 -0.17 -4.55
CA LEU A 43 5.13 0.87 -4.30
C LEU A 43 5.73 2.10 -3.62
N ILE A 44 6.75 1.90 -2.78
CA ILE A 44 7.55 3.00 -2.21
C ILE A 44 8.34 3.69 -3.33
N ASP A 45 9.04 2.93 -4.17
CA ASP A 45 9.86 3.44 -5.27
C ASP A 45 9.01 4.14 -6.34
N ALA A 46 7.78 3.67 -6.58
CA ALA A 46 6.80 4.30 -7.46
C ALA A 46 6.16 5.56 -6.85
N GLY A 47 6.48 5.91 -5.60
CA GLY A 47 5.95 7.08 -4.91
C GLY A 47 4.48 6.94 -4.51
N LEU A 48 3.96 5.73 -4.33
CA LEU A 48 2.59 5.46 -3.87
C LEU A 48 2.50 5.45 -2.34
N ILE A 49 3.58 5.03 -1.67
CA ILE A 49 3.67 4.98 -0.22
C ILE A 49 4.60 6.08 0.26
N LYS A 50 4.13 6.88 1.21
CA LYS A 50 4.92 7.91 1.87
C LYS A 50 5.81 7.26 2.92
N SER A 51 7.12 7.45 2.77
CA SER A 51 8.11 6.95 3.71
C SER A 51 9.28 7.93 3.83
N ASP A 52 9.87 8.02 5.02
CA ASP A 52 11.10 8.76 5.30
C ASP A 52 12.37 7.89 5.22
N GLY A 53 12.23 6.65 4.74
CA GLY A 53 13.31 5.65 4.68
C GLY A 53 13.53 4.86 5.98
N LYS A 54 12.76 5.13 7.03
CA LYS A 54 12.76 4.36 8.28
C LYS A 54 11.37 3.88 8.66
N THR A 55 10.37 4.72 8.43
CA THR A 55 8.97 4.46 8.72
C THR A 55 8.08 4.71 7.50
N VAL A 56 6.93 4.07 7.52
CA VAL A 56 5.81 4.33 6.63
C VAL A 56 4.90 5.35 7.30
N ASP A 57 4.64 6.45 6.61
CA ASP A 57 3.80 7.54 7.13
C ASP A 57 2.36 7.48 6.60
N GLY A 58 2.12 6.74 5.51
CA GLY A 58 0.80 6.61 4.89
C GLY A 58 0.88 6.47 3.37
N LEU A 59 -0.24 6.67 2.69
CA LEU A 59 -0.28 6.79 1.23
C LEU A 59 0.09 8.21 0.79
N THR A 60 0.72 8.34 -0.37
CA THR A 60 0.82 9.63 -1.07
C THR A 60 -0.49 9.94 -1.79
N ASP A 61 -0.63 11.15 -2.34
CA ASP A 61 -1.77 11.49 -3.20
C ASP A 61 -1.88 10.56 -4.42
N THR A 62 -0.73 10.13 -4.97
CA THR A 62 -0.69 9.18 -6.10
C THR A 62 -1.08 7.77 -5.65
N GLY A 63 -0.64 7.33 -4.47
CA GLY A 63 -1.05 6.05 -3.88
C GLY A 63 -2.55 6.00 -3.58
N LEU A 64 -3.09 7.07 -3.02
CA LEU A 64 -4.53 7.18 -2.75
C LEU A 64 -5.34 7.16 -4.06
N ALA A 65 -4.88 7.85 -5.10
CA ALA A 65 -5.52 7.81 -6.40
C ALA A 65 -5.48 6.41 -7.03
N ALA A 66 -4.35 5.70 -6.92
CA ALA A 66 -4.20 4.34 -7.41
C ALA A 66 -5.12 3.36 -6.67
N TRP A 67 -5.18 3.44 -5.33
CA TRP A 67 -6.09 2.66 -4.51
C TRP A 67 -7.55 2.91 -4.90
N LYS A 68 -7.98 4.17 -5.02
CA LYS A 68 -9.36 4.53 -5.43
C LYS A 68 -9.70 4.02 -6.82
N LYS A 69 -8.76 4.16 -7.77
CA LYS A 69 -8.95 3.70 -9.14
C LYS A 69 -9.16 2.19 -9.18
N TYR A 70 -8.25 1.42 -8.58
CA TYR A 70 -8.35 -0.04 -8.55
C TYR A 70 -9.63 -0.48 -7.85
N LYS A 71 -9.95 0.13 -6.70
CA LYS A 71 -11.19 -0.13 -5.97
C LYS A 71 -12.42 0.13 -6.84
N SER A 72 -12.52 1.26 -7.52
CA SER A 72 -13.65 1.58 -8.40
C SER A 72 -13.75 0.66 -9.62
N GLU A 73 -12.63 0.19 -10.16
CA GLU A 73 -12.60 -0.73 -11.31
C GLU A 73 -13.03 -2.15 -10.90
N HIS A 74 -12.85 -2.52 -9.63
CA HIS A 74 -13.13 -3.87 -9.10
C HIS A 74 -14.33 -3.92 -8.14
N GLU A 75 -14.91 -2.79 -7.73
CA GLU A 75 -16.18 -2.68 -6.99
C GLU A 75 -17.43 -2.76 -7.91
N THR A 76 -17.24 -2.96 -9.21
CA THR A 76 -18.37 -3.10 -10.14
C THR A 76 -18.90 -4.54 -10.14
N ASP A 77 -19.59 -4.96 -9.08
CA ASP A 77 -20.63 -6.00 -9.10
C ASP A 77 -21.39 -6.01 -7.75
N ASP A 78 -22.38 -5.10 -7.59
CA ASP A 78 -23.70 -5.35 -6.96
C ASP A 78 -24.72 -4.28 -7.41
#